data_AF-A0A662SAD9-F1
#
_entry.id   AF-A0A662SAD9-F1
#
_cell.length_a   1.000
_cell.length_b   1.000
_cell.length_c   1.000
_cell.angle_alpha   90.00
_cell.angle_beta   90.00
_cell.angle_gamma   90.00
#
_symmetry.space_group_name_H-M   'P 1'
#
loop_
_entity.id
_entity.type
_entity.pdbx_description
1 polymer ?
#
loop_
_entity_poly.entity_id
_entity_poly.type
_entity_poly.pdbx_seq_one_letter_code
_entity_poly.pdbx_strand_id
1 'polypeptide(L)' 'MYLIDTNIFIEIMLSRERSEECRELLSLIRDNKIKGLVTDFTIRSIMILLERFGRVKELK' A
#
# COMPACT_ATOMS: atom_id res chain seq x y z
N MET A 1 7.59 6.85 13.87
CA MET A 1 7.44 7.22 12.45
C MET A 1 7.81 5.99 11.65
N TYR A 2 6.90 5.47 10.83
CA TYR A 2 7.05 4.20 10.11
C TYR A 2 7.26 4.46 8.63
N LEU A 3 8.27 3.84 8.02
CA LEU A 3 8.40 3.82 6.57
C LEU A 3 7.52 2.69 6.03
N ILE A 4 6.53 3.02 5.21
CA ILE A 4 5.56 2.06 4.69
C ILE A 4 6.10 1.47 3.39
N ASP A 5 6.26 0.15 3.39
CA ASP A 5 6.74 -0.60 2.25
C ASP A 5 5.65 -0.77 1.17
N THR A 6 6.09 -0.96 -0.07
CA THR A 6 5.26 -1.29 -1.23
C THR A 6 4.31 -2.46 -0.96
N ASN A 7 4.76 -3.49 -0.23
CA ASN A 7 3.98 -4.70 0.00
C ASN A 7 2.69 -4.46 0.80
N ILE A 8 2.64 -3.46 1.68
CA ILE A 8 1.43 -3.10 2.44
C ILE A 8 0.31 -2.67 1.48
N PHE A 9 0.66 -1.88 0.46
CA PHE A 9 -0.29 -1.44 -0.55
C PHE A 9 -0.69 -2.59 -1.48
N ILE A 10 0.27 -3.41 -1.89
CA ILE A 10 0.03 -4.53 -2.81
C ILE A 10 -0.87 -5.61 -2.19
N GLU A 11 -0.75 -5.88 -0.90
CA GLU A 11 -1.69 -6.76 -0.18
C GLU A 11 -3.13 -6.30 -0.38
N ILE A 12 -3.39 -5.02 -0.09
CA ILE A 12 -4.72 -4.41 -0.17
C ILE A 12 -5.22 -4.34 -1.62
N MET A 13 -4.37 -3.88 -2.55
CA MET A 13 -4.75 -3.66 -3.96
C MET A 13 -4.95 -4.96 -4.73
N LEU A 14 -4.36 -6.07 -4.27
CA LEU A 14 -4.55 -7.39 -4.87
C LEU A 14 -5.49 -8.30 -4.07
N SER A 15 -6.10 -7.78 -3.00
CA SER A 15 -7.02 -8.51 -2.11
C SER A 15 -6.43 -9.85 -1.63
N ARG A 16 -5.16 -9.86 -1.19
CA ARG A 16 -4.53 -11.09 -0.68
C ARG A 16 -4.78 -11.27 0.82
N GLU A 17 -4.21 -12.33 1.38
CA GLU A 17 -4.54 -12.86 2.72
C GLU A 17 -4.46 -11.82 3.83
N ARG A 18 -3.49 -10.91 3.78
CA ARG A 18 -3.23 -9.93 4.84
C ARG A 18 -3.80 -8.55 4.55
N SER A 19 -4.75 -8.47 3.61
CA SER A 19 -5.37 -7.22 3.20
C SER A 19 -5.97 -6.45 4.38
N GLU A 20 -6.70 -7.12 5.26
CA GLU A 20 -7.37 -6.43 6.38
C GLU A 20 -6.39 -5.92 7.43
N GLU A 21 -5.38 -6.70 7.81
CA GLU A 21 -4.32 -6.23 8.72
C GLU A 21 -3.62 -4.98 8.14
N CYS A 22 -3.33 -4.98 6.85
CA CYS A 22 -2.72 -3.84 6.16
C CYS A 22 -3.67 -2.63 6.12
N ARG A 23 -4.97 -2.86 5.92
CA ARG A 23 -5.99 -1.82 5.87
C ARG A 23 -6.16 -1.16 7.24
N GLU A 24 -6.14 -1.95 8.32
CA GLU A 24 -6.11 -1.47 9.70
C GLU A 24 -4.87 -0.60 9.96
N LEU A 25 -3.67 -1.06 9.59
CA LEU A 25 -2.44 -0.27 9.72
C LEU A 25 -2.57 1.10 9.01
N LEU A 26 -3.03 1.11 7.76
CA LEU A 26 -3.19 2.37 7.01
C LEU A 26 -4.29 3.26 7.60
N SER A 27 -5.34 2.70 8.21
CA SER A 27 -6.36 3.48 8.92
C SER A 27 -5.79 4.20 10.14
N LEU A 28 -4.86 3.59 10.88
CA LEU A 28 -4.18 4.25 12.00
C LEU A 28 -3.34 5.44 11.53
N ILE A 29 -2.74 5.34 10.35
CA ILE A 29 -1.99 6.45 9.73
C ILE A 29 -2.94 7.56 9.29
N ARG A 30 -4.03 7.20 8.59
CA ARG A 30 -5.06 8.14 8.12
C ARG A 30 -5.69 8.92 9.29
N ASP A 31 -5.95 8.23 10.39
CA ASP A 31 -6.58 8.81 11.58
C ASP A 31 -5.55 9.54 12.48
N ASN A 32 -4.32 9.77 12.00
CA ASN A 32 -3.21 10.43 12.69
C ASN A 32 -2.80 9.78 14.03
N LYS A 33 -3.18 8.52 14.28
CA LYS A 33 -2.77 7.78 15.49
C LYS A 33 -1.30 7.39 15.44
N ILE A 34 -0.76 7.17 14.23
CA ILE A 34 0.66 6.95 13.98
C ILE A 34 1.14 7.75 12.77
N LYS A 35 2.42 8.13 12.74
CA LYS A 35 3.04 8.80 11.58
C LYS A 35 3.63 7.77 10.62
N GLY A 36 3.15 7.76 9.38
CA GLY A 36 3.71 7.00 8.26
C GLY A 36 4.46 7.89 7.27
N LEU A 37 5.45 7.33 6.58
CA LEU A 37 6.17 7.93 5.48
C LEU A 37 6.19 6.95 4.31
N VAL A 38 6.14 7.45 3.08
CA VAL A 38 6.43 6.69 1.85
C VAL A 38 7.48 7.45 1.06
N THR A 39 8.25 6.73 0.25
CA THR A 39 9.13 7.36 -0.74
C THR A 39 8.45 7.42 -2.10
N ASP A 40 8.95 8.31 -2.96
CA ASP A 40 8.61 8.31 -4.38
C ASP A 40 8.93 6.96 -5.04
N PHE A 41 9.99 6.29 -4.58
CA PHE A 41 10.33 4.93 -5.01
C PHE A 41 9.25 3.90 -4.63
N THR A 42 8.64 3.98 -3.44
CA THR A 42 7.50 3.13 -3.06
C THR A 42 6.36 3.30 -4.07
N ILE A 43 5.98 4.54 -4.39
CA ILE A 43 4.88 4.83 -5.33
C ILE A 43 5.19 4.27 -6.72
N ARG A 44 6.40 4.52 -7.24
CA ARG A 44 6.83 3.97 -8.54
C ARG A 44 6.79 2.44 -8.56
N SER A 45 7.20 1.81 -7.46
CA SER A 45 7.20 0.35 -7.34
C SER A 45 5.78 -0.23 -7.37
N ILE A 46 4.82 0.41 -6.70
CA ILE A 46 3.40 0.01 -6.74
C ILE A 46 2.89 0.03 -8.19
N MET A 47 3.15 1.11 -8.93
CA MET A 47 2.70 1.25 -10.32
C MET A 47 3.26 0.13 -11.21
N ILE A 48 4.58 -0.13 -11.14
CA ILE A 48 5.24 -1.19 -11.92
C ILE A 48 4.70 -2.57 -11.56
N LEU A 49 4.47 -2.84 -10.27
CA LEU A 49 3.95 -4.14 -9.82
C LEU A 49 2.52 -4.36 -10.30
N LEU A 50 1.63 -3.38 -10.16
CA LEU A 50 0.25 -3.48 -10.64
C LEU A 50 0.18 -3.64 -12.16
N GLU A 51 1.07 -3.00 -12.92
CA GLU A 51 1.22 -3.22 -14.35
C GLU A 51 1.58 -4.67 -14.67
N ARG A 52 2.61 -5.22 -13.99
CA ARG A 52 3.02 -6.63 -14.14
C ARG A 52 1.92 -7.62 -13.81
N PHE A 53 1.05 -7.30 -12.84
CA PHE A 53 -0.09 -8.15 -12.48
C PHE A 53 -1.34 -7.94 -13.34
N GLY A 54 -1.33 -7.01 -14.31
CA GLY A 54 -2.52 -6.67 -15.10
C GLY A 54 -3.64 -6.05 -14.25
N ARG A 55 -3.26 -5.28 -13.22
CA ARG A 55 -4.12 -4.70 -12.18
C ARG A 55 -3.99 -3.17 -12.11
N VAL A 56 -3.55 -2.52 -13.18
CA VAL A 56 -3.45 -1.05 -13.29
C VAL A 56 -4.77 -0.33 -12.93
N LYS A 57 -5.92 -0.98 -13.16
CA LYS A 57 -7.24 -0.46 -12.79
C LYS A 57 -7.43 -0.17 -11.30
N GLU A 58 -6.64 -0.79 -10.43
CA GLU A 58 -6.69 -0.61 -8.97
C GLU A 58 -6.02 0.70 -8.51
N LEU A 59 -5.37 1.44 -9.42
CA LEU A 59 -4.84 2.79 -9.15
C LEU A 59 -5.90 3.90 -9.15
N LYS A 60 -7.16 3.58 -9.49
CA LYS A 60 -8.25 4.56 -9.65
C LYS A 60 -8.85 5.03 -8.34
#